data_AF-A0A3L7TW50-F1
#
_entry.id   AF-A0A3L7TW50-F1
#
_cell.length_a   1.000
_cell.length_b   1.000
_cell.length_c   1.000
_cell.angle_alpha   90.00
_cell.angle_beta   90.00
_cell.angle_gamma   90.00
#
_symmetry.space_group_name_H-M   'P 1'
#
loop_
_entity.id
_entity.type
_entity.pdbx_description
1 polymer ?
#
loop_
_entity_poly.entity_id
_entity_poly.type
_entity_poly.pdbx_seq_one_letter_code
_entity_poly.pdbx_strand_id
1 'polypeptide(L)'
;MNLWSVFSKLLYEGLRIATLSRVTVLDEGGLAALDGSTPVLLAANHQSHADTSVIFFALPRAKRTRARFVASGRRFRLAPKGAPLKERLERWMLTGLALRVFRAILVGGEDSGLRAIELIASALEHGDIVVMYPEGTRSLTGALGSLKPGVAMLAISTHCVVVPVRVEGTLHALPKSRRFPRLMNRITVRFRAPLTAASCETHEQFLARVALAIAPTSYETAL
;
A
#
# COMPACT_ATOMS: atom_id res chain seq x y z
N MET A 1 13.10 -8.63 -24.22
CA MET A 1 13.06 -8.20 -22.79
C MET A 1 12.64 -6.74 -22.76
N ASN A 2 11.51 -6.36 -22.15
CA ASN A 2 10.99 -4.98 -22.29
C ASN A 2 11.74 -3.99 -21.37
N LEU A 3 11.87 -2.72 -21.78
CA LEU A 3 12.56 -1.67 -21.03
C LEU A 3 12.02 -1.50 -19.59
N TRP A 4 10.72 -1.77 -19.42
CA TRP A 4 10.01 -1.78 -18.16
C TRP A 4 10.48 -2.86 -17.17
N SER A 5 10.82 -4.04 -17.69
CA SER A 5 11.28 -5.18 -16.91
C SER A 5 12.65 -4.93 -16.30
N VAL A 6 13.47 -4.17 -17.01
CA VAL A 6 14.80 -3.72 -16.59
C VAL A 6 14.67 -2.61 -15.56
N PHE A 7 13.86 -1.57 -15.81
CA PHE A 7 13.68 -0.45 -14.87
C PHE A 7 13.06 -0.88 -13.52
N SER A 8 11.99 -1.68 -13.55
CA SER A 8 11.35 -2.18 -12.32
C SER A 8 12.28 -3.13 -11.53
N LYS A 9 13.11 -3.90 -12.23
CA LYS A 9 14.18 -4.71 -11.61
C LYS A 9 15.27 -3.81 -11.02
N LEU A 10 15.69 -2.74 -11.69
CA LEU A 10 16.67 -1.77 -11.17
C LEU A 10 16.13 -0.97 -9.98
N LEU A 11 14.83 -0.67 -9.92
CA LEU A 11 14.21 -0.06 -8.75
C LEU A 11 14.13 -1.03 -7.57
N TYR A 12 13.73 -2.29 -7.83
CA TYR A 12 13.70 -3.35 -6.82
C TYR A 12 15.10 -3.68 -6.30
N GLU A 13 16.03 -3.94 -7.20
CA GLU A 13 17.43 -4.17 -6.88
C GLU A 13 18.04 -2.91 -6.28
N GLY A 14 17.70 -1.71 -6.71
CA GLY A 14 18.13 -0.47 -6.08
C GLY A 14 17.66 -0.38 -4.62
N LEU A 15 16.41 -0.73 -4.33
CA LEU A 15 15.89 -0.78 -2.97
C LEU A 15 16.50 -1.94 -2.16
N ARG A 16 16.63 -3.13 -2.75
CA ARG A 16 17.20 -4.33 -2.12
C ARG A 16 18.70 -4.20 -1.87
N ILE A 17 19.45 -3.65 -2.81
CA ILE A 17 20.90 -3.38 -2.75
C ILE A 17 21.17 -2.23 -1.77
N ALA A 18 20.37 -1.15 -1.82
CA ALA A 18 20.51 -0.05 -0.86
C ALA A 18 20.12 -0.42 0.58
N THR A 19 19.40 -1.54 0.78
CA THR A 19 18.93 -1.97 2.11
C THR A 19 19.49 -3.31 2.58
N LEU A 20 20.11 -4.13 1.72
CA LEU A 20 20.45 -5.54 1.94
C LEU A 20 19.35 -6.35 2.68
N SER A 21 18.10 -5.91 2.60
CA SER A 21 17.05 -6.42 3.48
C SER A 21 16.41 -7.66 2.87
N ARG A 22 16.16 -8.68 3.71
CA ARG A 22 15.51 -9.91 3.29
C ARG A 22 14.00 -9.69 3.38
N VAL A 23 13.33 -9.72 2.22
CA VAL A 23 11.86 -9.67 2.14
C VAL A 23 11.32 -11.10 2.06
N THR A 24 10.52 -11.49 3.05
CA THR A 24 9.80 -12.76 3.07
C THR A 24 8.33 -12.49 2.74
N VAL A 25 7.80 -13.20 1.76
CA VAL A 25 6.37 -13.16 1.42
C VAL A 25 5.70 -14.39 2.01
N LEU A 26 4.66 -14.18 2.80
CA LEU A 26 3.80 -15.21 3.34
C LEU A 26 2.40 -15.04 2.72
N ASP A 27 1.85 -16.10 2.17
CA ASP A 27 0.54 -16.08 1.54
C ASP A 27 -0.39 -17.10 2.22
N GLU A 28 -1.50 -16.61 2.76
CA GLU A 28 -2.54 -17.40 3.41
C GLU A 28 -3.81 -17.41 2.54
N GLY A 29 -3.62 -17.44 1.21
CA GLY A 29 -4.70 -17.44 0.20
C GLY A 29 -5.10 -16.05 -0.31
N GLY A 30 -4.44 -14.99 0.15
CA GLY A 30 -4.71 -13.61 -0.28
C GLY A 30 -4.28 -13.34 -1.73
N LEU A 31 -3.17 -13.92 -2.18
CA LEU A 31 -2.69 -13.74 -3.55
C LEU A 31 -3.55 -14.47 -4.59
N ALA A 32 -4.16 -15.60 -4.22
CA ALA A 32 -5.08 -16.34 -5.10
C ALA A 32 -6.33 -15.51 -5.44
N ALA A 33 -6.78 -14.63 -4.54
CA ALA A 33 -7.92 -13.74 -4.82
C ALA A 33 -7.65 -12.77 -5.98
N LEU A 34 -6.37 -12.51 -6.32
CA LEU A 34 -5.98 -11.60 -7.40
C LEU A 34 -6.19 -12.18 -8.80
N ASP A 35 -6.48 -13.47 -8.91
CA ASP A 35 -6.72 -14.17 -10.18
C ASP A 35 -8.20 -14.20 -10.59
N GLY A 36 -9.11 -13.83 -9.69
CA GLY A 36 -10.55 -13.78 -9.95
C GLY A 36 -11.02 -12.59 -10.80
N SER A 37 -12.30 -12.61 -11.15
CA SER A 37 -13.01 -11.49 -11.78
C SER A 37 -13.55 -10.48 -10.77
N THR A 38 -13.63 -10.85 -9.49
CA THR A 38 -14.10 -9.96 -8.43
C THR A 38 -13.08 -8.85 -8.17
N PRO A 39 -13.51 -7.59 -8.02
CA PRO A 39 -12.60 -6.50 -7.67
C PRO A 39 -11.86 -6.80 -6.36
N VAL A 40 -10.59 -6.39 -6.28
CA VAL A 40 -9.75 -6.67 -5.09
C VAL A 40 -9.18 -5.39 -4.48
N LEU A 41 -9.42 -5.23 -3.18
CA LEU A 41 -8.87 -4.18 -2.35
C LEU A 41 -7.88 -4.78 -1.34
N LEU A 42 -6.60 -4.43 -1.46
CA LEU A 42 -5.59 -4.75 -0.45
C LEU A 42 -5.65 -3.71 0.67
N ALA A 43 -6.00 -4.14 1.88
CA ALA A 43 -6.00 -3.28 3.07
C ALA A 43 -4.74 -3.56 3.90
N ALA A 44 -3.77 -2.64 3.88
CA ALA A 44 -2.47 -2.82 4.53
C ALA A 44 -2.27 -1.89 5.72
N ASN A 45 -1.59 -2.35 6.79
CA ASN A 45 -1.08 -1.43 7.82
C ASN A 45 -0.03 -0.47 7.22
N HIS A 46 0.16 0.70 7.82
CA HIS A 46 1.11 1.70 7.32
C HIS A 46 2.10 2.14 8.40
N GLN A 47 3.37 1.79 8.23
CA GLN A 47 4.44 2.08 9.19
C GLN A 47 5.61 2.85 8.54
N SER A 48 5.80 2.74 7.22
CA SER A 48 6.93 3.35 6.51
C SER A 48 6.58 3.81 5.09
N HIS A 49 7.41 4.68 4.51
CA HIS A 49 7.38 4.93 3.07
C HIS A 49 7.77 3.67 2.26
N ALA A 50 8.50 2.74 2.87
CA ALA A 50 8.91 1.50 2.24
C ALA A 50 7.74 0.54 1.99
N ASP A 51 6.64 0.63 2.75
CA ASP A 51 5.50 -0.30 2.67
C ASP A 51 4.95 -0.42 1.24
N THR A 52 4.76 0.72 0.58
CA THR A 52 4.27 0.78 -0.81
C THR A 52 5.18 0.01 -1.77
N SER A 53 6.49 0.20 -1.64
CA SER A 53 7.47 -0.48 -2.50
C SER A 53 7.52 -1.97 -2.21
N VAL A 54 7.55 -2.32 -0.92
CA VAL A 54 7.62 -3.70 -0.45
C VAL A 54 6.39 -4.49 -0.88
N ILE A 55 5.18 -3.94 -0.72
CA ILE A 55 3.93 -4.56 -1.19
C ILE A 55 3.96 -4.72 -2.72
N PHE A 56 4.31 -3.65 -3.46
CA PHE A 56 4.38 -3.71 -4.93
C PHE A 56 5.29 -4.83 -5.43
N PHE A 57 6.44 -5.04 -4.80
CA PHE A 57 7.36 -6.09 -5.19
C PHE A 57 7.01 -7.47 -4.64
N ALA A 58 6.26 -7.55 -3.55
CA ALA A 58 5.70 -8.80 -3.03
C ALA A 58 4.56 -9.35 -3.93
N LEU A 59 3.90 -8.49 -4.70
CA LEU A 59 2.88 -8.92 -5.66
C LEU A 59 3.49 -9.73 -6.83
N PRO A 60 2.76 -10.75 -7.34
CA PRO A 60 3.13 -11.46 -8.55
C PRO A 60 3.35 -10.50 -9.71
N ARG A 61 4.39 -10.74 -10.51
CA ARG A 61 4.85 -9.79 -11.56
C ARG A 61 3.75 -9.40 -12.54
N ALA A 62 2.87 -10.33 -12.91
CA ALA A 62 1.75 -10.11 -13.82
C ALA A 62 0.67 -9.18 -13.24
N LYS A 63 0.57 -9.08 -11.91
CA LYS A 63 -0.44 -8.27 -11.22
C LYS A 63 0.00 -6.83 -10.97
N ARG A 64 1.32 -6.57 -10.97
CA ARG A 64 1.89 -5.24 -10.68
C ARG A 64 1.40 -4.14 -11.61
N THR A 65 1.09 -4.44 -12.88
CA THR A 65 0.59 -3.45 -13.84
C THR A 65 -0.84 -3.02 -13.58
N ARG A 66 -1.60 -3.82 -12.82
CA ARG A 66 -2.97 -3.51 -12.35
C ARG A 66 -3.01 -2.95 -10.93
N ALA A 67 -1.88 -2.97 -10.21
CA ALA A 67 -1.82 -2.47 -8.84
C ALA A 67 -1.83 -0.93 -8.81
N ARG A 68 -2.74 -0.34 -8.03
CA ARG A 68 -2.86 1.12 -7.84
C ARG A 68 -2.85 1.46 -6.35
N PHE A 69 -1.96 2.36 -5.97
CA PHE A 69 -1.76 2.70 -4.55
C PHE A 69 -2.47 4.01 -4.21
N VAL A 70 -3.34 3.99 -3.21
CA VAL A 70 -3.98 5.20 -2.71
C VAL A 70 -2.98 6.01 -1.91
N ALA A 71 -2.81 7.28 -2.27
CA ALA A 71 -1.86 8.15 -1.61
C ALA A 71 -2.35 9.59 -1.50
N SER A 72 -1.90 10.31 -0.47
CA SER A 72 -2.29 11.71 -0.30
C SER A 72 -1.69 12.60 -1.38
N GLY A 73 -2.54 13.26 -2.17
CA GLY A 73 -2.14 14.20 -3.23
C GLY A 73 -1.34 15.40 -2.71
N ARG A 74 -1.44 15.73 -1.41
CA ARG A 74 -0.63 16.80 -0.80
C ARG A 74 0.88 16.52 -0.87
N ARG A 75 1.28 15.24 -0.97
CA ARG A 75 2.69 14.81 -0.99
C ARG A 75 3.33 14.88 -2.38
N PHE A 76 2.55 14.70 -3.45
CA PHE A 76 3.05 14.53 -4.82
C PHE A 76 2.81 15.77 -5.67
N ARG A 77 3.26 16.92 -5.16
CA ARG A 77 3.22 18.19 -5.88
C ARG A 77 4.59 18.52 -6.46
N LEU A 78 4.56 19.07 -7.67
CA LEU A 78 5.73 19.66 -8.29
C LEU A 78 6.27 20.81 -7.43
N ALA A 79 7.58 21.03 -7.51
CA ALA A 79 8.21 22.13 -6.80
C ALA A 79 7.64 23.48 -7.29
N PRO A 80 7.50 24.49 -6.41
CA PRO A 80 7.10 25.83 -6.83
C PRO A 80 8.12 26.43 -7.81
N LYS A 81 7.66 27.39 -8.63
CA LYS A 81 8.56 28.17 -9.49
C LYS A 81 9.62 28.86 -8.62
N GLY A 82 10.89 28.73 -9.01
CA GLY A 82 12.03 29.29 -8.27
C GLY A 82 12.69 28.32 -7.26
N ALA A 83 12.15 27.12 -7.05
CA ALA A 83 12.80 26.12 -6.21
C ALA A 83 14.16 25.67 -6.78
N PRO A 84 15.15 25.30 -5.94
CA PRO A 84 16.44 24.79 -6.38
C PRO A 84 16.29 23.59 -7.35
N LEU A 85 17.17 23.49 -8.35
CA LEU A 85 17.11 22.43 -9.37
C LEU A 85 17.09 21.02 -8.74
N LYS A 86 17.86 20.81 -7.67
CA LYS A 86 17.88 19.55 -6.92
C LYS A 86 16.50 19.20 -6.36
N GLU A 87 15.81 20.15 -5.71
CA GLU A 87 14.47 19.92 -5.17
C GLU A 87 13.46 19.65 -6.30
N ARG A 88 13.57 20.39 -7.41
CA ARG A 88 12.74 20.18 -8.60
C ARG A 88 12.88 18.75 -9.13
N LEU A 89 14.12 18.27 -9.27
CA LEU A 89 14.42 16.93 -9.74
C LEU A 89 13.92 15.86 -8.75
N GLU A 90 14.18 16.02 -7.46
CA GLU A 90 13.70 15.09 -6.41
C GLU A 90 12.18 14.97 -6.42
N ARG A 91 11.44 16.09 -6.44
CA ARG A 91 9.96 16.07 -6.48
C ARG A 91 9.43 15.50 -7.78
N TRP A 92 10.07 15.79 -8.90
CA TRP A 92 9.70 15.22 -10.20
C TRP A 92 9.90 13.70 -10.22
N MET A 93 11.01 13.20 -9.69
CA MET A 93 11.25 11.76 -9.57
C MET A 93 10.25 11.07 -8.64
N LEU A 94 9.99 11.63 -7.46
CA LEU A 94 9.02 11.07 -6.51
C LEU A 94 7.60 11.05 -7.08
N THR A 95 7.18 12.13 -7.74
CA THR A 95 5.87 12.22 -8.39
C THR A 95 5.78 11.27 -9.58
N GLY A 96 6.84 11.18 -10.39
CA GLY A 96 6.94 10.24 -11.49
C GLY A 96 6.87 8.79 -11.02
N LEU A 97 7.54 8.44 -9.93
CA LEU A 97 7.49 7.13 -9.31
C LEU A 97 6.07 6.78 -8.84
N ALA A 98 5.44 7.70 -8.10
CA ALA A 98 4.07 7.50 -7.61
C ALA A 98 3.07 7.29 -8.75
N LEU A 99 3.10 8.15 -9.77
CA LEU A 99 2.11 8.11 -10.86
C LEU A 99 2.38 7.03 -11.89
N ARG A 100 3.65 6.76 -12.24
CA ARG A 100 4.01 5.83 -13.33
C ARG A 100 4.30 4.41 -12.87
N VAL A 101 4.85 4.25 -11.66
CA VAL A 101 5.18 2.92 -11.12
C VAL A 101 4.07 2.42 -10.22
N PHE A 102 3.70 3.21 -9.22
CA PHE A 102 2.65 2.82 -8.27
C PHE A 102 1.22 3.17 -8.73
N ARG A 103 1.08 3.76 -9.94
CA ARG A 103 -0.20 4.15 -10.55
C ARG A 103 -1.14 4.84 -9.55
N ALA A 104 -0.55 5.73 -8.75
CA ALA A 104 -1.15 6.20 -7.52
C ALA A 104 -2.49 6.90 -7.77
N ILE A 105 -3.49 6.55 -6.97
CA ILE A 105 -4.75 7.29 -6.88
C ILE A 105 -4.53 8.39 -5.84
N LEU A 106 -4.38 9.63 -6.31
CA LEU A 106 -4.09 10.77 -5.44
C LEU A 106 -5.38 11.30 -4.81
N VAL A 107 -5.45 11.25 -3.48
CA VAL A 107 -6.62 11.66 -2.69
C VAL A 107 -6.27 12.84 -1.75
N GLY A 108 -7.23 13.73 -1.48
CA GLY A 108 -7.06 14.88 -0.56
C GLY A 108 -7.44 16.23 -1.16
N GLY A 109 -7.84 17.18 -0.31
CA GLY A 109 -8.48 18.46 -0.66
C GLY A 109 -9.64 18.77 0.31
N GLU A 110 -10.28 19.93 0.20
CA GLU A 110 -11.39 20.33 1.10
C GLU A 110 -12.65 19.46 0.88
N ASP A 111 -12.90 18.97 -0.34
CA ASP A 111 -14.07 18.10 -0.67
C ASP A 111 -13.72 16.61 -0.91
N SER A 112 -12.68 16.11 -0.23
CA SER A 112 -11.92 14.96 -0.76
C SER A 112 -12.37 13.54 -0.38
N GLY A 113 -13.30 13.38 0.56
CA GLY A 113 -13.68 12.06 1.07
C GLY A 113 -14.47 11.22 0.05
N LEU A 114 -15.62 11.73 -0.40
CA LEU A 114 -16.50 11.04 -1.35
C LEU A 114 -15.84 10.84 -2.70
N ARG A 115 -15.22 11.89 -3.24
CA ARG A 115 -14.48 11.82 -4.50
C ARG A 115 -13.34 10.80 -4.47
N ALA A 116 -12.68 10.62 -3.32
CA ALA A 116 -11.68 9.58 -3.18
C ALA A 116 -12.29 8.18 -3.28
N ILE A 117 -13.42 7.95 -2.61
CA ILE A 117 -14.16 6.68 -2.68
C ILE A 117 -14.62 6.40 -4.12
N GLU A 118 -15.18 7.38 -4.83
CA GLU A 118 -15.60 7.24 -6.23
C GLU A 118 -14.44 6.86 -7.16
N LEU A 119 -13.29 7.54 -7.02
CA LEU A 119 -12.10 7.23 -7.82
C LEU A 119 -11.57 5.82 -7.56
N ILE A 120 -11.65 5.37 -6.30
CA ILE A 120 -11.20 4.03 -5.91
C ILE A 120 -12.21 2.98 -6.39
N ALA A 121 -13.50 3.21 -6.21
CA ALA A 121 -14.57 2.33 -6.70
C ALA A 121 -14.48 2.14 -8.20
N SER A 122 -14.30 3.24 -8.95
CA SER A 122 -14.10 3.17 -10.40
C SER A 122 -12.87 2.33 -10.76
N ALA A 123 -11.73 2.51 -10.09
CA ALA A 123 -10.55 1.68 -10.36
C ALA A 123 -10.81 0.18 -10.09
N LEU A 124 -11.49 -0.14 -8.99
CA LEU A 124 -11.91 -1.51 -8.64
C LEU A 124 -12.80 -2.12 -9.73
N GLU A 125 -13.81 -1.39 -10.20
CA GLU A 125 -14.72 -1.81 -11.27
C GLU A 125 -14.01 -2.06 -12.61
N HIS A 126 -12.95 -1.30 -12.91
CA HIS A 126 -12.10 -1.51 -14.09
C HIS A 126 -11.14 -2.72 -13.95
N GLY A 127 -11.20 -3.46 -12.83
CA GLY A 127 -10.36 -4.62 -12.55
C GLY A 127 -8.93 -4.27 -12.13
N ASP A 128 -8.67 -3.03 -11.70
CA ASP A 128 -7.43 -2.69 -11.01
C ASP A 128 -7.44 -3.30 -9.59
N ILE A 129 -6.26 -3.68 -9.10
CA ILE A 129 -6.06 -4.07 -7.70
C ILE A 129 -5.72 -2.80 -6.93
N VAL A 130 -6.58 -2.36 -6.02
CA VAL A 130 -6.33 -1.14 -5.25
C VAL A 130 -5.65 -1.47 -3.94
N VAL A 131 -4.64 -0.71 -3.55
CA VAL A 131 -3.94 -0.82 -2.26
C VAL A 131 -4.23 0.40 -1.41
N MET A 132 -4.78 0.17 -0.22
CA MET A 132 -5.16 1.19 0.74
C MET A 132 -4.57 0.94 2.12
N TYR A 133 -4.38 2.04 2.84
CA TYR A 133 -3.94 2.05 4.22
C TYR A 133 -5.08 2.58 5.10
N PRO A 134 -5.84 1.72 5.80
CA PRO A 134 -7.06 2.13 6.50
C PRO A 134 -6.79 3.10 7.66
N GLU A 135 -5.57 3.14 8.20
CA GLU A 135 -5.15 4.15 9.20
C GLU A 135 -5.11 5.58 8.63
N GLY A 136 -4.94 5.73 7.30
CA GLY A 136 -4.82 7.01 6.60
C GLY A 136 -3.55 7.81 6.92
N THR A 137 -2.76 7.39 7.92
CA THR A 137 -1.48 7.96 8.33
C THR A 137 -0.52 6.83 8.71
N ARG A 138 0.77 7.12 8.89
CA ARG A 138 1.76 6.12 9.30
C ARG A 138 1.80 6.01 10.81
N SER A 139 1.74 4.79 11.33
CA SER A 139 2.05 4.48 12.72
C SER A 139 3.50 4.85 13.05
N LEU A 140 3.72 5.44 14.23
CA LEU A 140 5.04 5.80 14.75
C LEU A 140 5.62 4.72 15.66
N THR A 141 4.78 3.84 16.20
CA THR A 141 5.14 2.82 17.19
C THR A 141 5.04 1.40 16.61
N GLY A 142 4.45 1.25 15.43
CA GLY A 142 4.16 -0.05 14.83
C GLY A 142 2.82 -0.66 15.29
N ALA A 143 2.21 -0.11 16.34
CA ALA A 143 0.85 -0.42 16.74
C ALA A 143 -0.15 0.06 15.68
N LEU A 144 -1.24 -0.67 15.51
CA LEU A 144 -2.30 -0.32 14.58
C LEU A 144 -3.14 0.82 15.18
N GLY A 145 -3.21 1.97 14.49
CA GLY A 145 -4.08 3.08 14.90
C GLY A 145 -5.56 2.83 14.62
N SER A 146 -6.41 3.83 14.85
CA SER A 146 -7.82 3.77 14.45
C SER A 146 -7.96 3.70 12.93
N LEU A 147 -8.74 2.73 12.45
CA LEU A 147 -9.04 2.60 11.02
C LEU A 147 -10.16 3.56 10.63
N LYS A 148 -10.05 4.11 9.42
CA LYS A 148 -11.09 4.92 8.77
C LYS A 148 -12.09 4.01 8.04
N PRO A 149 -13.36 4.43 7.91
CA PRO A 149 -14.42 3.58 7.35
C PRO A 149 -14.28 3.29 5.85
N GLY A 150 -13.39 3.98 5.12
CA GLY A 150 -13.31 3.90 3.67
C GLY A 150 -13.12 2.49 3.09
N VAL A 151 -12.37 1.60 3.77
CA VAL A 151 -12.23 0.19 3.34
C VAL A 151 -13.56 -0.55 3.44
N ALA A 152 -14.30 -0.37 4.54
CA ALA A 152 -15.60 -1.00 4.71
C ALA A 152 -16.65 -0.43 3.74
N MET A 153 -16.63 0.89 3.52
CA MET A 153 -17.53 1.53 2.55
C MET A 153 -17.33 0.96 1.16
N LEU A 154 -16.07 0.84 0.70
CA LEU A 154 -15.74 0.27 -0.60
C LEU A 154 -16.10 -1.21 -0.70
N ALA A 155 -15.82 -2.00 0.34
CA ALA A 155 -16.19 -3.41 0.37
C ALA A 155 -17.70 -3.63 0.19
N ILE A 156 -18.50 -2.83 0.90
CA ILE A 156 -19.97 -2.91 0.83
C ILE A 156 -20.50 -2.36 -0.50
N SER A 157 -20.00 -1.21 -0.96
CA SER A 157 -20.55 -0.53 -2.15
C SER A 157 -20.13 -1.16 -3.48
N THR A 158 -18.97 -1.81 -3.53
CA THR A 158 -18.42 -2.41 -4.77
C THR A 158 -18.45 -3.94 -4.77
N HIS A 159 -18.84 -4.56 -3.65
CA HIS A 159 -18.73 -6.00 -3.43
C HIS A 159 -17.32 -6.56 -3.69
N CYS A 160 -16.29 -5.71 -3.53
CA CYS A 160 -14.90 -6.13 -3.69
C CYS A 160 -14.50 -7.10 -2.57
N VAL A 161 -13.57 -7.99 -2.90
CA VAL A 161 -12.88 -8.80 -1.91
C VAL A 161 -11.79 -7.94 -1.28
N VAL A 162 -11.77 -7.88 0.06
CA VAL A 162 -10.71 -7.22 0.81
C VAL A 162 -9.69 -8.26 1.22
N VAL A 163 -8.44 -8.09 0.77
CA VAL A 163 -7.31 -8.92 1.22
C VAL A 163 -6.53 -8.13 2.27
N PRO A 164 -6.56 -8.54 3.54
CA PRO A 164 -5.76 -7.92 4.58
C PRO A 164 -4.27 -8.19 4.33
N VAL A 165 -3.44 -7.15 4.43
CA VAL A 165 -2.00 -7.24 4.25
C VAL A 165 -1.28 -6.72 5.48
N ARG A 166 -0.46 -7.56 6.11
CA ARG A 166 0.42 -7.14 7.18
C ARG A 166 1.83 -6.96 6.65
N VAL A 167 2.40 -5.79 6.88
CA VAL A 167 3.80 -5.47 6.65
C VAL A 167 4.48 -5.29 8.01
N GLU A 168 5.56 -6.04 8.21
CA GLU A 168 6.38 -6.03 9.43
C GLU A 168 7.85 -5.75 9.06
N GLY A 169 8.60 -5.11 9.97
CA GLY A 169 10.02 -4.79 9.81
C GLY A 169 10.36 -3.52 8.99
N THR A 170 9.41 -2.92 8.28
CA THR A 170 9.66 -1.68 7.51
C THR A 170 9.87 -0.44 8.38
N LEU A 171 9.30 -0.42 9.58
CA LEU A 171 9.52 0.63 10.59
C LEU A 171 11.00 0.73 10.98
N HIS A 172 11.65 -0.42 11.19
CA HIS A 172 13.08 -0.50 11.52
C HIS A 172 13.96 -0.27 10.30
N ALA A 173 13.53 -0.77 9.14
CA ALA A 173 14.27 -0.60 7.89
C ALA A 173 14.30 0.85 7.41
N LEU A 174 13.20 1.59 7.47
CA LEU A 174 13.15 3.00 7.07
C LEU A 174 12.22 3.78 8.01
N PRO A 175 12.69 4.16 9.21
CA PRO A 175 11.91 4.96 10.13
C PRO A 175 11.64 6.35 9.54
N LYS A 176 10.51 6.96 9.93
CA LYS A 176 10.06 8.28 9.43
C LYS A 176 11.11 9.40 9.58
N SER A 177 12.01 9.29 10.56
CA SER A 177 13.07 10.26 10.82
C SER A 177 14.27 10.16 9.87
N ARG A 178 14.33 9.16 8.97
CA ARG A 178 15.47 8.92 8.10
C ARG A 178 15.10 9.00 6.62
N ARG A 179 16.07 9.49 5.83
CA ARG A 179 16.00 9.53 4.36
C ARG A 179 16.52 8.27 3.69
N PHE A 180 17.41 7.53 4.36
CA PHE A 180 18.02 6.31 3.84
C PHE A 180 17.67 5.10 4.73
N PRO A 181 17.43 3.92 4.13
CA PRO A 181 17.13 2.72 4.89
C PRO A 181 18.34 2.20 5.68
N ARG A 182 18.07 1.48 6.77
CA ARG A 182 19.08 0.65 7.45
C ARG A 182 19.33 -0.62 6.64
N LEU A 183 20.57 -1.08 6.67
CA LEU A 183 20.97 -2.33 6.02
C LEU A 183 20.49 -3.55 6.81
N MET A 184 20.29 -4.67 6.12
CA MET A 184 20.09 -6.03 6.67
C MET A 184 18.86 -6.23 7.57
N ASN A 185 17.75 -5.56 7.29
CA ASN A 185 16.50 -5.79 8.03
C ASN A 185 15.75 -7.01 7.49
N ARG A 186 14.96 -7.64 8.36
CA ARG A 186 13.97 -8.65 7.97
C ARG A 186 12.65 -7.94 7.77
N ILE A 187 12.09 -8.07 6.57
CA ILE A 187 10.80 -7.49 6.22
C ILE A 187 9.88 -8.65 5.86
N THR A 188 8.70 -8.69 6.48
CA THR A 188 7.69 -9.71 6.18
C THR A 188 6.48 -9.02 5.57
N VAL A 189 5.98 -9.57 4.46
CA VAL A 189 4.71 -9.20 3.85
C VAL A 189 3.81 -10.40 3.90
N ARG A 190 2.71 -10.31 4.65
CA ARG A 190 1.76 -11.39 4.83
C ARG A 190 0.43 -11.01 4.19
N PHE A 191 0.06 -11.74 3.14
CA PHE A 191 -1.25 -11.64 2.49
C PHE A 191 -2.20 -12.63 3.19
N ARG A 192 -3.17 -12.10 3.94
CA ARG A 192 -4.14 -12.91 4.70
C ARG A 192 -5.25 -13.43 3.80
N ALA A 193 -6.01 -14.38 4.33
CA ALA A 193 -7.22 -14.88 3.67
C ALA A 193 -8.18 -13.72 3.31
N PRO A 194 -8.79 -13.75 2.12
CA PRO A 194 -9.72 -12.73 1.66
C PRO A 194 -10.97 -12.62 2.56
N LEU A 195 -11.46 -11.39 2.72
CA LEU A 195 -12.68 -11.05 3.43
C LEU A 195 -13.69 -10.43 2.47
N THR A 196 -14.93 -10.88 2.54
CA THR A 196 -16.08 -10.27 1.84
C THR A 196 -17.05 -9.74 2.88
N ALA A 197 -17.61 -8.55 2.64
CA ALA A 197 -18.63 -7.97 3.50
C ALA A 197 -19.94 -8.76 3.34
N ALA A 198 -20.54 -9.18 4.46
CA ALA A 198 -21.85 -9.82 4.42
C ALA A 198 -22.98 -8.78 4.28
N SER A 199 -24.11 -9.16 3.68
CA SER A 199 -25.21 -8.23 3.39
C SER A 199 -25.80 -7.53 4.62
N CYS A 200 -25.68 -8.14 5.81
CA CYS A 200 -26.18 -7.60 7.08
C CYS A 200 -25.08 -7.03 7.98
N GLU A 201 -23.82 -7.01 7.52
CA GLU A 201 -22.68 -6.58 8.31
C GLU A 201 -22.58 -5.04 8.30
N THR A 202 -22.43 -4.44 9.48
CA THR A 202 -22.19 -3.00 9.56
C THR A 202 -20.77 -2.65 9.13
N HIS A 203 -20.54 -1.39 8.74
CA HIS A 203 -19.21 -0.90 8.42
C HIS A 203 -18.19 -1.17 9.56
N GLU A 204 -18.63 -1.02 10.81
CA GLU A 204 -17.80 -1.21 12.00
C GLU A 204 -17.42 -2.68 12.21
N GLN A 205 -18.39 -3.60 12.05
CA GLN A 205 -18.15 -5.04 12.17
C GLN A 205 -17.14 -5.53 11.14
N PHE A 206 -17.32 -5.14 9.88
CA PHE A 206 -16.39 -5.51 8.82
C PHE A 206 -15.00 -4.90 9.05
N LEU A 207 -14.94 -3.62 9.45
CA LEU A 207 -13.68 -2.95 9.73
C LEU A 207 -12.94 -3.57 10.92
N ALA A 208 -13.65 -4.07 11.94
CA ALA A 208 -13.06 -4.79 13.05
C ALA A 208 -12.39 -6.11 12.61
N ARG A 209 -13.00 -6.85 11.67
CA ARG A 209 -12.38 -8.05 11.07
C ARG A 209 -11.13 -7.70 10.27
N VAL A 210 -11.17 -6.63 9.50
CA VAL A 210 -10.00 -6.12 8.77
C VAL A 210 -8.89 -5.75 9.76
N ALA A 211 -9.23 -5.01 10.83
CA ALA A 211 -8.28 -4.60 11.86
C ALA A 211 -7.61 -5.81 12.53
N LEU A 212 -8.40 -6.82 12.91
CA LEU A 212 -7.90 -8.05 13.50
C LEU A 212 -6.95 -8.80 12.56
N ALA A 213 -7.28 -8.85 11.26
CA ALA A 213 -6.45 -9.54 10.28
C ALA A 213 -5.10 -8.83 9.99
N ILE A 214 -5.05 -7.49 10.10
CA ILE A 214 -3.82 -6.70 9.93
C ILE A 214 -3.13 -6.31 11.24
N ALA A 215 -3.63 -6.82 12.37
CA ALA A 215 -3.02 -6.61 13.67
C ALA A 215 -1.60 -7.23 13.73
N PRO A 216 -0.71 -6.71 14.59
CA PRO A 216 0.59 -7.34 14.82
C PRO A 216 0.43 -8.80 15.24
N THR A 217 1.25 -9.67 14.68
CA THR A 217 1.35 -11.05 15.17
C THR A 217 2.13 -11.05 16.49
N SER A 218 1.71 -11.84 17.47
CA SER A 218 2.27 -11.92 18.83
C SER A 218 3.76 -12.33 18.94
N TYR A 219 4.46 -12.47 17.81
CA TYR A 219 5.89 -12.79 17.74
C TYR A 219 6.82 -11.57 17.92
N GLU A 220 6.29 -10.34 18.04
CA GLU A 220 7.10 -9.11 18.04
C GLU A 220 7.07 -8.31 19.35
N THR A 221 6.43 -8.78 20.43
CA THR A 221 6.66 -8.19 21.77
C THR A 221 8.04 -8.54 22.35
N ALA A 222 8.86 -9.34 21.63
CA ALA A 222 10.09 -9.94 22.14
C ALA A 222 11.35 -9.65 21.29
N LEU A 223 11.39 -8.57 20.50
CA LEU A 223 12.60 -8.11 19.81
C LEU A 223 12.95 -6.66 20.15
#